data_AF-A0A955YL09-F1
#
_entry.id   AF-A0A955YL09-F1
#
_cell.length_a   1.000
_cell.length_b   1.000
_cell.length_c   1.000
_cell.angle_alpha   90.00
_cell.angle_beta   90.00
_cell.angle_gamma   90.00
#
_symmetry.space_group_name_H-M   'P 1'
#
loop_
_entity.id
_entity.type
_entity.pdbx_description
1 polymer ?
#
loop_
_entity_poly.entity_id
_entity_poly.type
_entity_poly.pdbx_seq_one_letter_code
_entity_poly.pdbx_strand_id
1 'polypeptide(L)' 'MSPGLAVAAALPDEALRRTLVARAEALVPDLLARVPEAREGRRVPKATIDDMQAAGFFRALQPKRWGGSE' A
#
# COMPACT_ATOMS: atom_id res chain seq x y z
N MET A 1 17.58 -28.42 11.12
CA MET A 1 17.91 -27.33 10.19
C MET A 1 16.67 -27.01 9.39
N SER A 2 15.95 -25.96 9.78
CA SER A 2 14.75 -25.52 9.04
C SER A 2 15.21 -24.97 7.68
N PRO A 3 14.69 -25.47 6.55
CA PRO A 3 15.12 -24.99 5.25
C PRO A 3 14.63 -23.55 5.10
N GLY A 4 15.55 -22.71 4.64
CA GLY A 4 15.36 -21.28 4.44
C GLY A 4 14.19 -21.00 3.51
N LEU A 5 13.54 -19.87 3.81
CA LEU A 5 12.58 -19.12 3.02
C LEU A 5 12.77 -19.38 1.52
N ALA A 6 12.00 -20.32 0.98
CA ALA A 6 11.94 -20.58 -0.44
C ALA A 6 11.28 -19.37 -1.11
N VAL A 7 12.10 -18.40 -1.50
CA VAL A 7 11.76 -17.38 -2.49
C VAL A 7 11.66 -18.09 -3.83
N ALA A 8 10.58 -18.85 -4.03
CA ALA A 8 10.35 -19.61 -5.24
C ALA A 8 8.86 -19.81 -5.51
N ALA A 9 8.19 -18.72 -5.86
CA ALA A 9 7.10 -18.75 -6.82
C ALA A 9 7.16 -17.45 -7.62
N ALA A 10 7.32 -17.55 -8.94
CA ALA A 10 7.11 -16.42 -9.82
C ALA A 10 5.70 -15.90 -9.58
N LEU A 11 5.61 -14.72 -9.02
CA LEU A 11 4.41 -14.19 -8.42
C LEU A 11 3.54 -13.58 -9.55
N PRO A 12 2.27 -14.02 -9.78
CA PRO A 12 1.32 -13.30 -10.66
C PRO A 12 1.16 -11.82 -10.25
N ASP A 13 1.53 -11.58 -8.98
CA ASP A 13 1.79 -10.40 -8.18
C ASP A 13 2.82 -9.37 -8.69
N GLU A 14 3.74 -9.65 -9.63
CA GLU A 14 4.82 -8.68 -9.94
C GLU A 14 4.29 -7.39 -10.61
N ALA A 15 3.33 -7.51 -11.53
CA ALA A 15 2.70 -6.35 -12.16
C ALA A 15 1.86 -5.54 -11.16
N LEU A 16 1.20 -6.23 -10.23
CA LEU A 16 0.47 -5.62 -9.12
C LEU A 16 1.44 -4.90 -8.18
N ARG A 17 2.54 -5.54 -7.79
CA ARG A 17 3.61 -4.97 -6.96
C ARG A 17 4.13 -3.67 -7.59
N ARG A 18 4.50 -3.70 -8.88
CA ARG A 18 4.96 -2.50 -9.59
C ARG A 18 3.92 -1.39 -9.60
N THR A 19 2.65 -1.74 -9.80
CA THR A 19 1.54 -0.79 -9.77
C THR A 19 1.36 -0.15 -8.40
N LEU A 20 1.40 -0.95 -7.33
CA LEU A 20 1.30 -0.47 -5.95
C LEU A 20 2.48 0.42 -5.57
N VAL A 21 3.71 0.05 -5.97
CA VAL A 21 4.91 0.87 -5.77
C VAL A 21 4.78 2.22 -6.48
N ALA A 22 4.40 2.23 -7.76
CA ALA A 22 4.22 3.47 -8.51
C ALA A 22 3.15 4.39 -7.90
N ARG A 23 2.05 3.82 -7.40
CA ARG A 23 1.02 4.58 -6.67
C ARG A 23 1.56 5.14 -5.35
N ALA A 24 2.40 4.40 -4.64
CA ALA A 24 2.99 4.86 -3.39
C ALA A 24 3.95 6.03 -3.63
N GLU A 25 4.81 5.93 -4.65
CA GLU A 25 5.72 6.99 -5.07
C GLU A 25 4.95 8.26 -5.45
N ALA A 26 3.83 8.13 -6.16
CA ALA A 26 2.98 9.26 -6.54
C ALA A 26 2.36 10.00 -5.35
N LEU A 27 2.11 9.34 -4.22
CA LEU A 27 1.54 9.96 -3.02
C LEU A 27 2.57 10.69 -2.14
N VAL A 28 3.87 10.42 -2.31
CA VAL A 28 4.93 11.03 -1.49
C VAL A 28 4.81 12.56 -1.36
N PRO A 29 4.64 13.36 -2.43
CA PRO A 29 4.54 14.81 -2.29
C PRO A 29 3.35 15.24 -1.42
N ASP A 30 2.18 14.61 -1.60
CA ASP A 30 0.98 14.94 -0.84
C ASP A 30 1.11 14.53 0.64
N LEU A 31 1.73 13.39 0.91
CA LEU A 31 2.02 12.93 2.27
C LEU A 31 2.97 13.89 2.99
N LEU A 32 4.01 14.38 2.31
CA LEU A 32 4.95 15.35 2.86
C LEU A 32 4.26 16.69 3.18
N ALA A 33 3.41 17.18 2.27
CA ALA A 33 2.65 18.41 2.48
C ALA A 33 1.72 18.35 3.70
N ARG A 34 1.24 17.14 4.06
CA ARG A 34 0.30 16.89 5.16
C ARG A 34 0.96 16.62 6.51
N VAL A 35 2.29 16.56 6.59
CA VAL A 35 3.01 16.31 7.85
C VAL A 35 2.65 17.32 8.96
N PRO A 36 2.54 18.64 8.72
CA PRO A 36 2.17 19.59 9.76
C PRO A 36 0.78 19.31 10.35
N GLU A 37 -0.23 19.10 9.49
CA GLU A 37 -1.60 18.77 9.91
C GLU A 37 -1.62 17.47 10.73
N ALA A 38 -0.91 16.45 10.26
CA ALA A 38 -0.84 15.16 10.95
C ALA A 38 -0.22 15.27 12.34
N ARG A 39 0.82 16.10 12.47
CA ARG A 39 1.53 16.33 13.74
C ARG A 39 0.66 17.10 14.74
N GLU A 40 0.03 18.19 14.31
CA GLU A 40 -0.84 19.00 15.15
C GLU A 40 -2.06 18.20 15.63
N GLY A 41 -2.72 17.48 14.71
CA GLY A 41 -3.89 16.67 15.01
C GLY A 41 -3.60 15.34 15.71
N ARG A 42 -2.33 14.93 15.79
CA ARG A 42 -1.88 13.61 16.30
C ARG A 42 -2.66 12.44 15.69
N ARG A 43 -2.99 12.57 14.41
CA ARG A 43 -3.75 11.57 13.65
C ARG A 43 -3.36 11.64 12.19
N VAL A 44 -3.60 10.55 11.46
CA VAL A 44 -3.48 10.57 10.01
C VAL A 44 -4.61 11.43 9.44
N PRO A 45 -4.32 12.43 8.59
CA PRO A 45 -5.33 13.24 7.93
C PRO A 45 -6.31 12.37 7.13
N LYS A 46 -7.59 12.77 7.11
CA LYS A 46 -8.62 12.03 6.37
C LYS A 46 -8.26 11.89 4.89
N ALA A 47 -7.74 12.97 4.29
CA ALA A 47 -7.29 12.97 2.89
C ALA A 47 -6.23 11.89 2.62
N THR A 48 -5.31 11.65 3.56
CA THR A 48 -4.31 10.59 3.44
C THR A 48 -4.96 9.19 3.44
N ILE A 49 -5.95 8.96 4.31
CA ILE A 49 -6.68 7.69 4.33
C ILE A 49 -7.47 7.49 3.03
N ASP A 50 -8.14 8.54 2.54
CA ASP A 50 -8.92 8.50 1.30
C ASP A 50 -8.02 8.17 0.10
N ASP A 51 -6.84 8.80 0.00
CA ASP A 51 -5.87 8.54 -1.07
C ASP A 51 -5.30 7.12 -0.99
N MET A 52 -4.99 6.63 0.22
CA MET A 52 -4.53 5.25 0.41
C MET A 52 -5.58 4.22 0.03
N GLN A 53 -6.86 4.52 0.31
CA GLN A 53 -7.99 3.68 -0.08
C GLN A 53 -8.20 3.69 -1.60
N ALA A 54 -8.13 4.86 -2.24
CA ALA A 54 -8.22 5.01 -3.69
C ALA A 54 -7.04 4.30 -4.40
N ALA A 55 -5.84 4.36 -3.83
CA ALA A 55 -4.67 3.65 -4.34
C ALA A 55 -4.76 2.12 -4.16
N GLY A 56 -5.68 1.63 -3.32
CA GLY A 56 -5.95 0.21 -3.12
C GLY A 56 -5.06 -0.49 -2.10
N PHE A 57 -4.31 0.25 -1.27
CA PHE A 57 -3.34 -0.35 -0.34
C PHE A 57 -3.98 -1.25 0.71
N PHE A 58 -5.16 -0.89 1.22
CA PHE A 58 -5.85 -1.69 2.23
C PHE A 58 -6.38 -3.04 1.74
N ARG A 59 -6.37 -3.28 0.42
CA ARG A 59 -6.87 -4.51 -0.20
C ARG A 59 -5.78 -5.33 -0.89
N ALA A 60 -4.53 -4.89 -0.80
CA ALA A 60 -3.40 -5.53 -1.48
C ALA A 60 -3.22 -7.00 -1.07
N LEU A 61 -3.42 -7.32 0.20
CA LEU A 61 -3.27 -8.68 0.77
C LEU A 61 -4.62 -9.33 1.11
N GLN A 62 -5.71 -8.81 0.56
CA GLN A 62 -7.03 -9.36 0.81
C GLN A 62 -7.35 -10.39 -0.29
N PRO A 63 -7.94 -11.56 0.05
CA PRO A 63 -8.31 -12.54 -0.96
C PRO A 63 -9.31 -12.00 -2.00
N LYS A 64 -9.18 -12.42 -3.25
CA LYS A 64 -10.09 -12.06 -4.37
C LYS A 64 -11.57 -12.29 -4.08
N ARG A 65 -11.92 -13.34 -3.32
CA ARG A 65 -13.32 -13.61 -2.93
C ARG A 65 -13.95 -12.50 -2.10
N TRP A 66 -13.13 -11.63 -1.52
CA TRP A 66 -13.56 -10.46 -0.75
C TRP A 66 -13.24 -9.14 -1.47
N GLY A 67 -12.88 -9.20 -2.75
CA GLY A 67 -12.58 -8.02 -3.58
C GLY A 67 -11.19 -7.44 -3.39
N GLY A 68 -10.24 -8.22 -2.86
CA GLY A 68 -8.82 -7.85 -2.80
C GLY A 68 -7.99 -8.43 -3.95
N SER A 69 -6.68 -8.25 -3.86
CA SER A 69 -5.77 -8.48 -4.98
C SER A 69 -5.02 -9.83 -4.95
N GLU A 70 -5.07 -10.56 -3.83
CA GLU A 70 -4.46 -11.90 -3.64
C GLU A 70 -5.40 -13.00 -4.16
#